data_AF-A0A9D4QIE1-F1
#
_entry.id   AF-A0A9D4QIE1-F1
#
_cell.length_a   1.000
_cell.length_b   1.000
_cell.length_c   1.000
_cell.angle_alpha   90.00
_cell.angle_beta   90.00
_cell.angle_gamma   90.00
#
_symmetry.space_group_name_H-M   'P 1'
#
loop_
_entity.id
_entity.type
_entity.pdbx_description
1 polymer ?
#
loop_
_entity_poly.entity_id
_entity_poly.type
_entity_poly.pdbx_seq_one_letter_code
_entity_poly.pdbx_strand_id
1 'polypeptide(L)'
;MYIITSIHPYIHTSIHTYIHTYIHTYIHTYIHTYIHTYIHTYIHTYIHTYIHTYIHTYIHTYIHTYIHTYIHTYIHTYIHTYVHTCMHSYIHTYIHTYIHTYIHTYIHTYIHTYIHTYIHTYIHTYS
;
A
#
# COMPACT_ATOMS: atom_id res chain seq x y z
N MET A 1 58.89 39.45 58.57
CA MET A 1 59.38 38.22 57.90
C MET A 1 58.35 37.09 57.96
N TYR A 2 57.84 36.73 59.15
CA TYR A 2 56.87 35.62 59.34
C TYR A 2 55.52 35.76 58.61
N ILE A 3 55.03 37.00 58.45
CA ILE A 3 53.73 37.30 57.83
C ILE A 3 53.76 37.04 56.32
N ILE A 4 54.86 37.38 55.64
CA ILE A 4 55.00 37.19 54.18
C ILE A 4 55.17 35.70 53.85
N THR A 5 55.91 34.95 54.69
CA THR A 5 56.16 33.51 54.48
C THR A 5 54.94 32.63 54.69
N SER A 6 53.94 33.08 55.44
CA SER A 6 52.69 32.32 55.71
C SER A 6 51.51 32.75 54.84
N ILE A 7 51.44 34.02 54.44
CA ILE A 7 50.40 34.51 53.53
C ILE A 7 50.58 33.97 52.10
N HIS A 8 51.82 33.92 51.60
CA HIS A 8 52.09 33.48 50.23
C HIS A 8 51.62 32.04 49.93
N PRO A 9 51.94 31.01 50.75
CA PRO A 9 51.46 29.65 50.51
C PRO A 9 49.94 29.50 50.72
N TYR A 10 49.34 30.29 51.61
CA TYR A 10 47.89 30.29 51.82
C TYR A 10 47.15 30.86 50.61
N ILE A 11 47.54 32.04 50.13
CA ILE A 11 46.96 32.64 48.92
C ILE A 11 47.16 31.72 47.72
N HIS A 12 48.35 31.13 47.57
CA HIS A 12 48.61 30.18 46.49
C HIS A 12 47.71 28.95 46.55
N THR A 13 47.57 28.32 47.72
CA THR A 13 46.71 27.13 47.87
C THR A 13 45.23 27.45 47.72
N SER A 14 44.74 28.58 48.25
CA SER A 14 43.36 29.03 48.11
C SER A 14 43.01 29.39 46.66
N ILE A 15 43.88 30.10 45.95
CA ILE A 15 43.68 30.40 44.52
C ILE A 15 43.75 29.12 43.70
N HIS A 16 44.73 28.26 43.95
CA HIS A 16 44.86 27.00 43.23
C HIS A 16 43.64 26.10 43.44
N THR A 17 43.17 25.94 44.69
CA THR A 17 41.97 25.13 44.96
C THR A 17 40.72 25.76 44.36
N TYR A 18 40.52 27.07 44.45
CA TYR A 18 39.37 27.73 43.86
C TYR A 18 39.35 27.60 42.34
N ILE A 19 40.47 27.92 41.68
CA ILE A 19 40.58 27.80 40.22
C ILE A 19 40.43 26.35 39.78
N HIS A 20 41.14 25.42 40.43
CA HIS A 20 41.08 24.02 40.05
C HIS A 20 39.68 23.45 40.27
N THR A 21 39.07 23.66 41.43
CA THR A 21 37.73 23.12 41.70
C THR A 21 36.68 23.78 40.82
N TYR A 22 36.68 25.10 40.68
CA TYR A 22 35.68 25.81 39.89
C TYR A 22 35.81 25.48 38.40
N ILE A 23 37.01 25.56 37.83
CA ILE A 23 37.23 25.25 36.41
C ILE A 23 36.97 23.78 36.16
N HIS A 24 37.51 22.87 36.99
CA HIS A 24 37.34 21.45 36.76
C HIS A 24 35.88 21.03 36.92
N THR A 25 35.18 21.48 37.96
CA THR A 25 33.76 21.13 38.14
C THR A 25 32.90 21.78 37.07
N TYR A 26 33.10 23.05 36.74
CA TYR A 26 32.30 23.73 35.74
C TYR A 26 32.51 23.13 34.35
N ILE A 27 33.76 22.97 33.91
CA ILE A 27 34.06 22.37 32.61
C ILE A 27 33.58 20.92 32.56
N HIS A 28 33.88 20.12 33.58
CA HIS A 28 33.48 18.72 33.57
C HIS A 28 31.96 18.57 33.61
N THR A 29 31.26 19.29 34.47
CA THR A 29 29.80 19.20 34.53
C THR A 29 29.16 19.76 33.26
N TYR A 30 29.60 20.90 32.75
CA TYR A 30 29.04 21.50 31.55
C TYR A 30 29.29 20.62 30.32
N ILE A 31 30.52 20.19 30.08
CA ILE A 31 30.85 19.32 28.95
C ILE A 31 30.12 17.99 29.10
N HIS A 32 30.17 17.34 30.27
CA HIS A 32 29.54 16.06 30.45
C HIS A 32 28.03 16.15 30.30
N THR A 33 27.37 17.12 30.95
CA THR A 33 25.92 17.27 30.82
C THR A 33 25.54 17.67 29.41
N TYR A 34 26.19 18.66 28.80
CA TYR A 34 25.84 19.12 27.46
C TYR A 34 26.07 18.03 26.42
N ILE A 35 27.25 17.42 26.38
CA ILE A 35 27.56 16.36 25.41
C ILE A 35 26.64 15.15 25.67
N HIS A 36 26.54 14.68 26.90
CA HIS A 36 25.75 13.49 27.18
C HIS A 36 24.27 13.73 26.93
N THR A 37 23.69 14.83 27.40
CA THR A 37 22.27 15.10 27.17
C THR A 37 22.00 15.39 25.70
N TYR A 38 22.79 16.23 25.05
CA TYR A 38 22.55 16.60 23.65
C TYR A 38 22.74 15.41 22.72
N ILE A 39 23.84 14.68 22.83
CA ILE A 39 24.08 13.51 21.98
C ILE A 39 23.05 12.42 22.28
N HIS A 40 22.81 12.10 23.55
CA HIS A 40 21.87 11.03 23.88
C HIS A 40 20.45 11.40 23.46
N THR A 41 19.98 12.63 23.75
CA THR A 41 18.63 13.04 23.34
C THR A 41 18.52 13.15 21.84
N TYR A 42 19.48 13.77 21.15
CA TYR A 42 19.43 13.93 19.70
C TYR A 42 19.48 12.58 18.99
N ILE A 43 20.46 11.73 19.32
CA ILE A 43 20.57 10.40 18.69
C ILE A 43 19.34 9.56 19.01
N HIS A 44 18.93 9.49 20.29
CA HIS A 44 17.80 8.65 20.66
C HIS A 44 16.50 9.16 20.03
N THR A 45 16.21 10.46 20.10
CA THR A 45 14.98 11.00 19.51
C THR A 45 15.02 10.91 18.00
N TYR A 46 16.10 11.31 17.35
CA TYR A 46 16.21 11.28 15.90
C TYR A 46 16.13 9.85 15.36
N ILE A 47 16.93 8.93 15.89
CA ILE A 47 16.91 7.53 15.42
C ILE A 47 15.55 6.90 15.73
N HIS A 48 15.04 7.06 16.94
CA HIS A 48 13.76 6.44 17.29
C HIS A 48 12.61 7.02 16.47
N THR A 49 12.52 8.35 16.34
CA THR A 49 11.45 8.97 15.55
C THR A 49 11.61 8.65 14.07
N TYR A 50 12.80 8.78 13.49
CA TYR A 50 13.04 8.50 12.09
C TYR A 50 12.75 7.04 11.75
N ILE A 51 13.34 6.09 12.48
CA ILE A 51 13.13 4.67 12.24
C ILE A 51 11.67 4.31 12.45
N HIS A 52 11.06 4.71 13.57
CA HIS A 52 9.68 4.36 13.86
C HIS A 52 8.73 4.98 12.84
N THR A 53 8.86 6.26 12.52
CA THR A 53 7.99 6.91 11.55
C THR A 53 8.22 6.37 10.15
N TYR A 54 9.47 6.23 9.70
CA TYR A 54 9.78 5.71 8.38
C TYR A 54 9.30 4.28 8.20
N ILE A 55 9.64 3.37 9.13
CA ILE A 55 9.23 1.97 9.05
C ILE A 55 7.70 1.87 9.15
N HIS A 56 7.09 2.53 10.12
CA HIS A 56 5.64 2.43 10.29
C HIS A 56 4.90 3.02 9.10
N THR A 57 5.29 4.21 8.63
CA THR A 57 4.65 4.82 7.46
C THR A 57 4.89 3.97 6.22
N TYR A 58 6.13 3.63 5.90
CA TYR A 58 6.46 2.85 4.71
C TYR A 58 5.76 1.49 4.70
N ILE A 59 5.87 0.71 5.78
CA ILE A 59 5.22 -0.61 5.86
C ILE A 59 3.71 -0.45 5.78
N HIS A 60 3.12 0.44 6.58
CA HIS A 60 1.67 0.61 6.59
C HIS A 60 1.16 1.08 5.24
N THR A 61 1.76 2.12 4.65
CA THR A 61 1.34 2.62 3.34
C THR A 61 1.57 1.57 2.28
N TYR A 62 2.76 0.98 2.19
CA TYR A 62 3.08 0.04 1.13
C TYR A 62 2.19 -1.21 1.20
N ILE A 63 2.08 -1.83 2.37
CA ILE A 63 1.23 -3.02 2.56
C ILE A 63 -0.23 -2.66 2.30
N HIS A 64 -0.73 -1.58 2.91
CA HIS A 64 -2.13 -1.21 2.74
C HIS A 64 -2.44 -0.87 1.28
N THR A 65 -1.62 -0.04 0.62
CA THR A 65 -1.83 0.30 -0.79
C THR A 65 -1.71 -0.94 -1.65
N TYR A 66 -0.64 -1.73 -1.50
CA TYR A 66 -0.40 -2.89 -2.35
C TYR A 66 -1.52 -3.92 -2.20
N ILE A 67 -1.86 -4.30 -0.97
CA ILE A 67 -2.94 -5.27 -0.71
C ILE A 67 -4.28 -4.71 -1.20
N HIS A 68 -4.62 -3.47 -0.84
CA HIS A 68 -5.89 -2.90 -1.26
C HIS A 68 -5.99 -2.78 -2.78
N THR A 69 -4.97 -2.22 -3.44
CA THR A 69 -4.98 -2.11 -4.90
C THR A 69 -4.97 -3.47 -5.57
N TYR A 70 -4.15 -4.41 -5.12
CA TYR A 70 -4.03 -5.72 -5.74
C TYR A 70 -5.32 -6.51 -5.57
N ILE A 71 -5.84 -6.62 -4.34
CA ILE A 71 -7.08 -7.34 -4.08
C ILE A 71 -8.25 -6.67 -4.80
N HIS A 72 -8.40 -5.34 -4.68
CA HIS A 72 -9.52 -4.66 -5.29
C HIS A 72 -9.45 -4.75 -6.82
N THR A 73 -8.29 -4.47 -7.43
CA THR A 73 -8.17 -4.56 -8.89
C THR A 73 -8.31 -5.99 -9.36
N TYR A 74 -7.62 -6.96 -8.75
CA TYR A 74 -7.68 -8.35 -9.16
C TYR A 74 -9.09 -8.92 -9.02
N ILE A 75 -9.72 -8.80 -7.85
CA ILE A 75 -11.08 -9.32 -7.62
C ILE A 75 -12.08 -8.60 -8.50
N HIS A 76 -12.05 -7.26 -8.53
CA HIS A 76 -13.02 -6.51 -9.32
C HIS A 76 -12.85 -6.79 -10.81
N THR A 77 -11.64 -6.71 -11.34
CA THR A 77 -11.41 -6.97 -12.77
C THR A 77 -11.71 -8.42 -13.11
N TYR A 78 -11.20 -9.38 -12.35
CA TYR A 78 -11.40 -10.80 -12.64
C TYR A 78 -12.88 -11.18 -12.55
N ILE A 79 -13.56 -10.87 -11.46
CA ILE A 79 -14.99 -11.22 -11.30
C ILE A 79 -15.82 -10.46 -12.33
N HIS A 80 -15.62 -9.15 -12.48
CA HIS A 80 -16.42 -8.38 -13.42
C HIS A 80 -16.21 -8.86 -14.85
N THR A 81 -14.96 -9.03 -15.28
CA THR A 81 -14.68 -9.49 -16.65
C THR A 81 -15.15 -10.92 -16.86
N TYR A 82 -14.87 -11.84 -15.95
CA TYR A 82 -15.28 -13.24 -16.08
C TYR A 82 -16.80 -13.38 -16.09
N VAL A 83 -17.49 -12.79 -15.11
CA VAL A 83 -18.95 -12.88 -15.03
C VAL A 83 -19.59 -12.20 -16.23
N HIS A 84 -19.16 -10.98 -16.57
CA HIS A 84 -19.72 -10.25 -17.71
C HIS A 84 -19.46 -10.99 -19.03
N THR A 85 -18.25 -11.47 -19.28
CA THR A 85 -17.92 -12.17 -20.54
C THR A 85 -18.59 -13.54 -20.63
N CYS A 86 -18.60 -14.33 -19.55
CA CYS A 86 -19.27 -15.62 -19.54
C CYS A 86 -20.79 -15.48 -19.65
N MET A 87 -21.42 -14.57 -18.90
CA MET A 87 -22.86 -14.34 -19.01
C MET A 87 -23.22 -13.79 -20.39
N HIS A 88 -22.47 -12.80 -20.89
CA HIS A 88 -22.72 -12.24 -22.21
C HIS A 88 -22.55 -13.30 -23.30
N SER A 89 -21.46 -14.07 -23.29
CA SER A 89 -21.25 -15.11 -24.30
C SER A 89 -22.31 -16.21 -24.19
N TYR A 90 -22.65 -16.67 -22.99
CA TYR A 90 -23.66 -17.70 -22.78
C TYR A 90 -25.04 -17.24 -23.25
N ILE A 91 -25.49 -16.07 -22.81
CA ILE A 91 -26.80 -15.52 -23.18
C ILE A 91 -26.83 -15.25 -24.69
N HIS A 92 -25.81 -14.58 -25.22
CA HIS A 92 -25.77 -14.26 -26.65
C HIS A 92 -25.74 -15.52 -27.50
N THR A 93 -24.85 -16.49 -27.19
CA THR A 93 -24.78 -17.73 -27.95
C THR A 93 -26.05 -18.55 -27.80
N TYR A 94 -26.57 -18.73 -26.58
CA TYR A 94 -27.77 -19.52 -26.36
C TYR A 94 -28.99 -18.90 -27.03
N ILE A 95 -29.26 -17.62 -26.80
CA ILE A 95 -30.42 -16.93 -27.40
C ILE A 95 -30.26 -16.87 -28.91
N HIS A 96 -29.10 -16.43 -29.42
CA HIS A 96 -28.90 -16.31 -30.85
C HIS A 96 -28.97 -17.68 -31.54
N THR A 97 -28.27 -18.69 -31.04
CA THR A 97 -28.31 -20.01 -31.67
C THR A 97 -29.69 -20.64 -31.52
N TYR A 98 -30.29 -20.63 -30.34
CA TYR A 98 -31.59 -21.26 -30.13
C TYR A 98 -32.68 -20.56 -30.94
N ILE A 99 -32.83 -19.24 -30.82
CA ILE A 99 -33.86 -18.51 -31.55
C ILE A 99 -33.59 -18.56 -33.04
N HIS A 100 -32.37 -18.27 -33.49
CA HIS A 100 -32.08 -18.26 -34.93
C HIS A 100 -32.24 -19.65 -35.52
N THR A 101 -31.68 -20.70 -34.91
CA THR A 101 -31.81 -22.06 -35.45
C THR A 101 -33.24 -22.53 -35.37
N TYR A 102 -33.93 -22.36 -34.24
CA TYR A 102 -35.30 -22.83 -34.08
C TYR A 102 -36.25 -22.10 -35.03
N ILE A 103 -36.25 -20.76 -35.04
CA ILE A 103 -37.13 -19.99 -35.91
C ILE A 103 -36.77 -20.23 -37.38
N HIS A 104 -35.49 -20.14 -37.75
CA HIS A 104 -35.10 -20.33 -39.14
C HIS A 104 -35.40 -21.75 -39.60
N THR A 105 -35.03 -22.78 -38.85
CA THR A 105 -35.31 -24.17 -39.26
C THR A 105 -36.80 -24.45 -39.26
N TYR A 106 -37.54 -24.06 -38.22
CA TYR A 106 -38.98 -24.32 -38.14
C TYR A 106 -39.74 -23.59 -39.23
N ILE A 107 -39.55 -22.28 -39.39
CA ILE A 107 -40.23 -21.51 -40.43
C ILE A 107 -39.81 -21.98 -41.81
N HIS A 108 -38.51 -22.11 -42.07
CA HIS A 108 -38.04 -22.52 -43.38
C HIS A 108 -38.51 -23.93 -43.73
N THR A 109 -38.36 -24.91 -42.83
CA THR A 109 -38.80 -26.28 -43.12
C THR A 109 -40.31 -26.35 -43.22
N TYR A 110 -41.07 -25.74 -42.31
CA TYR A 110 -42.53 -25.80 -42.33
C TYR A 110 -43.09 -25.12 -43.57
N ILE A 111 -42.69 -23.88 -43.86
CA ILE A 111 -43.16 -23.16 -45.05
C ILE A 111 -42.71 -23.87 -46.31
N HIS A 112 -41.44 -24.25 -46.43
CA HIS A 112 -40.94 -24.90 -47.63
C HIS A 112 -41.61 -26.25 -47.85
N THR A 113 -41.71 -27.09 -46.82
CA THR A 113 -42.36 -28.41 -46.97
C THR A 113 -43.85 -28.25 -47.23
N TYR A 114 -44.55 -27.39 -46.51
CA TYR A 114 -45.99 -27.19 -46.69
C TYR A 114 -46.31 -26.64 -48.08
N ILE A 115 -45.64 -25.56 -48.50
CA ILE A 115 -45.85 -24.97 -49.82
C ILE A 115 -45.44 -25.96 -50.92
N HIS A 116 -44.27 -26.58 -50.82
CA HIS A 116 -43.80 -27.51 -51.85
C HIS A 116 -44.70 -28.74 -51.95
N THR A 117 -45.08 -29.36 -50.82
CA THR A 117 -45.95 -30.54 -50.84
C THR A 117 -47.34 -30.18 -51.31
N TYR A 118 -47.93 -29.07 -50.84
CA TYR A 118 -49.25 -28.63 -51.24
C TYR A 118 -49.32 -28.30 -52.72
N ILE A 119 -48.39 -27.49 -53.24
CA ILE A 119 -48.34 -27.15 -54.67
C ILE A 119 -48.09 -28.40 -55.52
N HIS A 120 -47.12 -29.25 -55.13
CA HIS A 120 -46.81 -30.45 -55.90
C HIS A 120 -47.97 -31.45 -55.92
N THR A 121 -48.62 -31.69 -54.77
CA THR A 121 -49.79 -32.56 -54.71
C THR A 121 -50.96 -31.98 -55.46
N TYR A 122 -51.25 -30.68 -55.32
CA TYR A 122 -52.33 -30.02 -56.04
C TYR A 122 -52.13 -30.09 -57.56
N ILE A 123 -50.94 -29.76 -58.05
CA ILE A 123 -50.64 -29.88 -59.48
C ILE A 123 -50.78 -31.33 -59.94
N HIS A 124 -50.25 -32.31 -59.22
CA HIS A 124 -50.29 -33.72 -59.63
C HIS A 124 -51.69 -34.36 -59.51
N THR A 125 -52.57 -33.84 -58.65
CA THR A 125 -53.94 -34.38 -58.48
C THR A 125 -54.97 -33.69 -59.38
N TYR A 126 -54.72 -32.45 -59.81
CA TYR A 126 -55.63 -31.68 -60.64
C TYR A 126 -55.11 -31.43 -62.08
N SER A 127 -53.95 -31.98 -62.46
CA SER A 127 -53.51 -32.16 -63.85
C SER A 127 -54.04 -33.47 -64.43
#